data_AF-A0A3C0G9L0-F1
#
_entry.id   AF-A0A3C0G9L0-F1
#
_cell.length_a   1.000
_cell.length_b   1.000
_cell.length_c   1.000
_cell.angle_alpha   90.00
_cell.angle_beta   90.00
_cell.angle_gamma   90.00
#
_symmetry.space_group_name_H-M   'P 1'
#
loop_
_entity.id
_entity.type
_entity.pdbx_description
1 polymer ?
#
loop_
_entity_poly.entity_id
_entity_poly.type
_entity_poly.pdbx_seq_one_letter_code
_entity_poly.pdbx_strand_id
1 'polypeptide(L)'
;MGKQIYISPDGGETVYVQKKDGTRGRLVSQTQYAKDIETLRDEDDMVNEEAVKMRRKYPALGKAWKHYKTVWHLVCGSGKNE
;
A
#
# COMPACT_ATOMS: atom_id res chain seq x y z
N MET A 1 -20.93 7.92 25.23
CA MET A 1 -20.03 7.70 24.07
C MET A 1 -20.88 7.28 22.88
N GLY A 2 -20.81 7.98 21.75
CA GLY A 2 -21.59 7.61 20.56
C GLY A 2 -21.12 6.29 19.94
N LYS A 3 -22.04 5.47 19.44
CA LYS A 3 -21.74 4.21 18.76
C LYS A 3 -21.03 4.53 17.43
N GLN A 4 -19.81 4.03 17.24
CA GLN A 4 -19.07 4.18 15.99
C GLN A 4 -19.56 3.15 14.97
N ILE A 5 -19.69 3.56 13.71
CA ILE A 5 -19.95 2.67 12.58
C ILE A 5 -18.62 2.42 11.87
N TYR A 6 -18.38 1.17 11.49
CA TYR A 6 -17.19 0.77 10.76
C TYR A 6 -17.56 0.40 9.33
N ILE A 7 -16.72 0.80 8.38
CA ILE A 7 -16.85 0.44 6.97
C ILE A 7 -15.55 -0.18 6.47
N SER A 8 -15.69 -1.18 5.59
CA SER A 8 -14.56 -1.80 4.89
C SER A 8 -14.90 -1.94 3.41
N PRO A 9 -14.09 -1.36 2.51
CA PRO A 9 -14.33 -1.45 1.07
C PRO A 9 -13.82 -2.76 0.45
N ASP A 10 -13.05 -3.55 1.17
CA ASP A 10 -12.23 -4.67 0.69
C ASP A 10 -12.48 -5.94 1.52
N GLY A 11 -13.70 -6.13 2.02
CA GLY A 11 -14.12 -7.37 2.67
C GLY A 11 -13.56 -7.57 4.09
N GLY A 12 -13.03 -6.53 4.71
CA GLY A 12 -12.49 -6.54 6.08
C GLY A 12 -10.98 -6.33 6.16
N GLU A 13 -10.29 -6.34 5.02
CA GLU A 13 -8.83 -6.18 4.96
C GLU A 13 -8.39 -4.78 5.40
N THR A 14 -9.18 -3.76 5.10
CA THR A 14 -9.01 -2.37 5.56
C THR A 14 -10.30 -1.86 6.17
N VAL A 15 -10.23 -1.39 7.43
CA VAL A 15 -11.40 -0.92 8.19
C VAL A 15 -11.22 0.55 8.57
N TYR A 16 -12.25 1.34 8.33
CA TYR A 16 -12.31 2.75 8.71
C TYR A 16 -13.48 3.02 9.65
N VAL A 17 -13.36 4.06 10.47
CA VAL A 17 -14.52 4.70 11.08
C VAL A 17 -15.30 5.42 9.98
N GLN A 18 -16.61 5.21 9.91
CA GLN A 18 -17.48 5.94 8.99
C GLN A 18 -17.71 7.38 9.48
N LYS A 19 -17.60 8.36 8.59
CA LYS A 19 -18.04 9.73 8.84
C LYS A 19 -19.58 9.82 8.80
N LYS A 20 -20.13 10.94 9.29
CA LYS A 20 -21.59 11.18 9.26
C LYS A 20 -22.17 11.21 7.83
N ASP A 21 -21.36 11.58 6.84
CA ASP A 21 -21.72 11.61 5.41
C ASP A 21 -21.59 10.24 4.72
N GLY A 22 -21.24 9.18 5.46
CA GLY A 22 -21.05 7.83 4.93
C GLY A 22 -19.65 7.55 4.36
N THR A 23 -18.78 8.56 4.25
CA THR A 23 -17.43 8.40 3.68
C THR A 23 -16.42 7.82 4.68
N ARG A 24 -15.24 7.44 4.17
CA ARG A 24 -14.12 6.92 4.96
C ARG A 24 -13.54 8.00 5.87
N GLY A 25 -13.50 7.72 7.17
CA GLY A 25 -12.84 8.53 8.18
C GLY A 25 -11.47 7.94 8.55
N ARG A 26 -11.21 7.88 9.86
CA ARG A 26 -9.95 7.37 10.42
C ARG A 26 -9.78 5.88 10.12
N LEU A 27 -8.58 5.48 9.71
CA LEU A 27 -8.18 4.07 9.58
C LEU A 27 -8.16 3.40 10.97
N VAL A 28 -8.79 2.25 11.09
CA VAL A 28 -8.92 1.46 12.33
C VAL A 28 -8.00 0.26 12.29
N SER A 29 -8.05 -0.51 11.20
CA SER A 29 -7.18 -1.66 10.97
C SER A 29 -6.88 -1.80 9.50
N GLN A 30 -5.72 -2.38 9.23
CA GLN A 30 -5.31 -2.77 7.88
C GLN A 30 -4.47 -4.03 8.02
N THR A 31 -4.89 -5.08 7.33
CA THR A 31 -4.17 -6.35 7.30
C THR A 31 -2.85 -6.20 6.56
N GLN A 32 -1.98 -7.18 6.74
CA GLN A 32 -0.73 -7.21 6.00
C GLN A 32 -0.97 -7.44 4.49
N TYR A 33 -2.00 -8.19 4.12
CA TYR A 33 -2.37 -8.39 2.72
C TYR A 33 -2.78 -7.08 2.05
N ALA A 34 -3.66 -6.28 2.67
CA ALA A 34 -4.02 -4.96 2.14
C ALA A 34 -2.81 -4.05 1.91
N LYS A 35 -1.84 -4.04 2.85
CA LYS A 35 -0.59 -3.26 2.71
C LYS A 35 0.27 -3.73 1.54
N ASP A 36 0.31 -5.04 1.30
CA ASP A 36 1.06 -5.61 0.17
C ASP A 36 0.41 -5.23 -1.16
N ILE A 37 -0.91 -5.26 -1.24
CA ILE A 37 -1.66 -4.85 -2.43
C ILE A 37 -1.46 -3.36 -2.71
N GLU A 38 -1.47 -2.50 -1.70
CA GLU A 38 -1.14 -1.08 -1.85
C GLU A 38 0.29 -0.90 -2.38
N THR A 39 1.26 -1.61 -1.80
CA THR A 39 2.66 -1.58 -2.27
C THR A 39 2.77 -2.08 -3.71
N LEU A 40 2.06 -3.13 -4.08
CA LEU A 40 2.07 -3.69 -5.42
C LEU A 40 1.46 -2.74 -6.42
N ARG A 41 0.38 -2.03 -6.09
CA ARG A 41 -0.20 -1.01 -6.98
C ARG A 41 0.79 0.09 -7.32
N ASP A 42 1.64 0.48 -6.37
CA ASP A 42 2.70 1.48 -6.59
C ASP A 42 3.92 0.93 -7.35
N GLU A 43 4.04 -0.40 -7.46
CA GLU A 43 5.25 -1.09 -7.94
C GLU A 43 4.97 -2.14 -9.03
N ASP A 44 3.75 -2.17 -9.55
CA ASP A 44 3.20 -3.11 -10.55
C ASP A 44 4.13 -3.24 -11.77
N ASP A 45 4.58 -2.11 -12.30
CA ASP A 45 5.47 -2.06 -13.47
C ASP A 45 6.87 -2.62 -13.22
N MET A 46 7.25 -2.86 -11.96
CA MET A 46 8.62 -3.25 -11.59
C MET A 46 8.70 -4.64 -10.97
N VAL A 47 7.69 -5.06 -10.20
CA VAL A 47 7.71 -6.30 -9.41
C VAL A 47 6.31 -6.86 -9.20
N ASN A 48 6.24 -8.14 -8.83
CA ASN A 48 5.00 -8.81 -8.45
C ASN A 48 4.82 -8.92 -6.93
N GLU A 49 3.69 -9.50 -6.52
CA GLU A 49 3.33 -9.72 -5.11
C GLU A 49 4.39 -10.54 -4.34
N GLU A 50 5.01 -11.55 -4.98
CA GLU A 50 6.00 -12.40 -4.32
C GLU A 50 7.24 -11.62 -3.89
N ALA A 51 7.72 -10.70 -4.73
CA ALA A 51 8.84 -9.83 -4.39
C ALA A 51 8.53 -8.93 -3.17
N VAL A 52 7.30 -8.41 -3.07
CA VAL A 52 6.82 -7.65 -1.90
C VAL A 52 6.90 -8.52 -0.65
N LYS A 53 6.41 -9.77 -0.73
CA LYS A 53 6.43 -10.74 0.38
C LYS A 53 7.86 -11.09 0.81
N MET A 54 8.78 -11.31 -0.14
CA MET A 54 10.18 -11.65 0.13
C MET A 54 10.93 -10.55 0.89
N ARG A 55 10.69 -9.27 0.57
CA ARG A 55 11.38 -8.14 1.21
C ARG A 55 11.11 -8.01 2.71
N ARG A 56 10.00 -8.57 3.20
CA ARG A 56 9.71 -8.64 4.64
C ARG A 56 10.52 -9.71 5.36
N LYS A 57 10.72 -10.84 4.69
CA LYS A 57 11.50 -11.95 5.23
C LYS A 57 13.00 -11.65 5.23
N TYR A 58 13.45 -10.83 4.27
CA TYR A 58 14.86 -10.54 4.05
C TYR A 58 15.12 -9.03 3.97
N PRO A 59 15.50 -8.37 5.08
CA PRO A 59 15.71 -6.91 5.12
C PRO A 59 16.74 -6.39 4.12
N ALA A 60 17.74 -7.20 3.76
CA ALA A 60 18.73 -6.88 2.74
C ALA A 60 18.08 -6.63 1.36
N LEU A 61 17.06 -7.42 0.98
CA LEU A 61 16.30 -7.20 -0.25
C LEU A 61 15.51 -5.89 -0.19
N GLY A 62 14.95 -5.54 0.97
CA GLY A 62 14.31 -4.24 1.18
C GLY A 62 15.26 -3.06 1.00
N LYS A 63 16.51 -3.18 1.46
CA LYS A 63 17.54 -2.15 1.25
C LYS A 63 17.92 -2.03 -0.23
N ALA A 64 18.19 -3.15 -0.90
CA ALA A 64 18.51 -3.15 -2.33
C ALA A 64 17.37 -2.57 -3.18
N TRP A 65 16.12 -2.92 -2.84
CA TRP A 65 14.93 -2.42 -3.51
C TRP A 65 14.81 -0.89 -3.49
N LYS A 66 15.11 -0.25 -2.35
CA LYS A 66 15.07 1.23 -2.25
C LYS A 66 16.03 1.89 -3.24
N HIS A 67 17.23 1.33 -3.40
CA HIS A 67 18.20 1.83 -4.39
C HIS A 67 17.70 1.61 -5.82
N TYR A 68 17.19 0.42 -6.14
CA TYR A 68 16.60 0.14 -7.45
C TYR A 68 15.45 1.09 -7.77
N LYS A 69 14.47 1.25 -6.87
CA LYS A 69 13.31 2.14 -7.06
C LYS A 69 13.74 3.58 -7.31
N THR A 70 14.80 4.03 -6.64
CA THR A 70 15.39 5.36 -6.87
C THR A 70 15.91 5.50 -8.29
N VAL A 71 16.73 4.54 -8.75
CA VAL A 71 17.28 4.54 -10.12
C VAL A 71 16.18 4.40 -11.16
N TRP A 72 15.18 3.55 -10.93
CA TRP A 72 14.02 3.40 -11.81
C TRP A 72 13.30 4.73 -12.01
N HIS A 73 12.99 5.46 -10.94
CA HIS A 73 12.35 6.77 -11.08
C HIS A 73 13.26 7.80 -11.78
N LEU A 74 14.58 7.71 -11.63
CA LEU A 74 15.51 8.59 -12.36
C LEU A 74 15.60 8.27 -13.85
N VAL A 75 15.42 7.02 -14.27
CA VAL A 75 15.54 6.61 -15.67
C VAL A 75 14.19 6.62 -16.38
N CYS A 76 13.15 6.11 -15.73
CA CYS A 76 11.81 5.94 -16.28
C CYS A 76 10.84 7.07 -15.87
N GLY A 77 11.13 7.79 -14.77
CA GLY A 77 10.27 8.87 -14.27
C GLY A 77 10.51 10.23 -14.93
N SER A 78 11.60 10.42 -15.68
CA SER A 78 11.90 11.65 -16.42
C SER A 78 10.99 11.93 -17.62
N GLY A 79 10.01 11.06 -17.90
CA GLY A 79 9.07 11.16 -19.02
C GLY A 79 7.65 11.64 -18.67
N LYS A 80 7.33 11.91 -17.40
CA LYS A 80 6.00 12.40 -17.00
C LYS A 80 6.06 13.88 -16.58
N ASN A 81 6.29 14.75 -17.57
CA ASN A 81 5.81 16.12 -17.52
C ASN A 81 4.41 16.13 -18.16
N GLU A 82 3.37 15.92 -17.35
CA GLU A 82 1.99 16.29 -17.65
C GLU A 82 1.43 17.07 -16.45
#